data_AF-A0A537DEF0-F1
#
_entry.id   AF-A0A537DEF0-F1
#
_cell.length_a   1.000
_cell.length_b   1.000
_cell.length_c   1.000
_cell.angle_alpha   90.00
_cell.angle_beta   90.00
_cell.angle_gamma   90.00
#
_symmetry.space_group_name_H-M   'P 1'
#
loop_
_entity.id
_entity.type
_entity.pdbx_description
1 polymer ?
#
loop_
_entity_poly.entity_id
_entity_poly.type
_entity_poly.pdbx_seq_one_letter_code
_entity_poly.pdbx_strand_id
1 'polypeptide(L)'
;MYYLYYYMAKDLRTVRDVDEATWRKFRAKTEEEGLKTGQALNEALTVWVRSKEKQAKNPDPNHFLKIEGIVRTKRRVRWSEEIDETLYGKGR
;
A
#
# COMPACT_ATOMS: atom_id res chain seq x y z
N MET A 1 -34.00 -20.54 10.21
CA MET A 1 -32.59 -20.12 10.06
C MET A 1 -32.60 -18.68 9.56
N TYR A 2 -32.90 -17.76 10.47
CA TYR A 2 -33.10 -16.33 10.19
C TYR A 2 -32.01 -15.56 10.95
N TYR A 3 -31.52 -14.49 10.33
CA TYR A 3 -30.59 -13.47 10.85
C TYR A 3 -29.09 -13.78 10.81
N LEU A 4 -28.53 -13.70 9.60
CA LEU A 4 -27.19 -13.18 9.39
C LEU A 4 -27.19 -12.22 8.20
N TYR A 5 -28.20 -11.33 8.16
CA TYR A 5 -28.08 -10.05 7.48
C TYR A 5 -27.10 -9.22 8.32
N TYR A 6 -25.81 -9.50 8.15
CA TYR A 6 -24.74 -8.71 8.72
C TYR A 6 -24.88 -7.33 8.07
N TYR A 7 -25.54 -6.42 8.78
CA TYR A 7 -25.46 -4.99 8.52
C TYR A 7 -23.96 -4.67 8.59
N MET A 8 -23.28 -4.63 7.44
CA MET A 8 -21.94 -4.07 7.35
C MET A 8 -22.05 -2.66 7.90
N ALA A 9 -21.58 -2.46 9.13
CA ALA A 9 -21.53 -1.16 9.75
C ALA A 9 -20.76 -0.24 8.79
N LYS A 10 -21.48 0.72 8.20
CA LYS A 10 -20.86 1.79 7.43
C LYS A 10 -20.14 2.68 8.44
N ASP A 11 -18.89 2.32 8.74
CA ASP A 11 -17.98 3.17 9.49
C ASP A 11 -17.78 4.46 8.71
N LEU A 12 -18.31 5.56 9.23
CA LEU A 12 -18.13 6.88 8.63
C LEU A 12 -16.73 7.38 8.95
N ARG A 13 -15.84 7.37 7.95
CA ARG A 13 -14.45 7.82 8.09
C ARG A 13 -14.23 9.07 7.27
N THR A 14 -13.55 10.04 7.86
CA THR A 14 -13.16 11.29 7.20
C THR A 14 -11.69 11.24 6.83
N VAL A 15 -11.37 11.62 5.60
CA VAL A 15 -9.99 11.80 5.14
C VAL A 15 -9.60 13.25 5.40
N ARG A 16 -8.50 13.45 6.13
CA ARG A 16 -7.96 14.77 6.45
C ARG A 16 -6.74 15.07 5.57
N ASP A 17 -6.38 16.35 5.48
CA ASP A 17 -5.16 16.82 4.80
C ASP A 17 -5.10 16.46 3.30
N VAL A 18 -6.26 16.44 2.64
CA VAL A 18 -6.32 16.25 1.19
C VAL A 18 -5.93 17.56 0.51
N ASP A 19 -4.96 17.50 -0.41
CA ASP A 19 -4.59 18.61 -1.26
C ASP A 19 -5.81 19.16 -2.02
N GLU A 20 -6.06 20.46 -1.91
CA GLU A 20 -7.27 21.08 -2.43
C GLU A 20 -7.35 20.99 -3.97
N ALA A 21 -6.21 21.15 -4.66
CA ALA A 21 -6.16 21.07 -6.11
C ALA A 21 -6.52 19.65 -6.60
N THR A 22 -6.01 18.63 -5.91
CA THR A 22 -6.31 17.23 -6.16
C THR A 22 -7.79 16.92 -5.86
N TRP A 23 -8.32 17.45 -4.74
CA TRP A 23 -9.72 17.28 -4.37
C TRP A 23 -10.68 17.89 -5.40
N ARG A 24 -10.38 19.09 -5.92
CA ARG A 24 -11.20 19.74 -6.95
C ARG A 24 -11.25 18.93 -8.24
N LYS A 25 -10.10 18.44 -8.71
CA LYS A 25 -10.03 17.58 -9.90
C LYS A 25 -10.80 16.28 -9.70
N PHE A 26 -10.68 15.67 -8.53
CA PHE A 26 -11.43 14.47 -8.18
C PHE A 26 -12.94 14.73 -8.21
N ARG A 27 -13.40 15.81 -7.56
CA ARG A 27 -14.81 16.23 -7.54
C ARG A 27 -15.38 16.44 -8.95
N ALA A 28 -14.67 17.20 -9.79
CA ALA A 28 -15.08 17.43 -11.18
C ALA A 28 -15.28 16.11 -11.93
N LYS A 29 -14.31 15.18 -11.80
CA LYS A 29 -14.39 13.88 -12.45
C LYS A 29 -15.52 13.00 -11.90
N THR A 30 -15.77 13.03 -10.59
CA THR A 30 -16.89 12.29 -10.01
C THR A 30 -18.25 12.82 -10.46
N GLU A 31 -18.35 14.12 -10.71
CA GLU A 31 -19.57 14.76 -11.20
C GLU A 31 -19.82 14.42 -12.67
N GLU A 32 -18.78 14.44 -13.51
CA GLU A 32 -18.83 13.99 -14.91
C GLU A 32 -19.30 12.53 -15.03
N GLU A 33 -18.83 11.66 -14.13
CA GLU A 33 -19.18 10.23 -14.12
C GLU A 33 -20.52 9.94 -13.39
N GLY A 34 -21.18 10.96 -12.83
CA GLY A 34 -22.45 10.79 -12.10
C GLY A 34 -22.33 10.00 -10.80
N LEU A 35 -21.13 9.93 -10.21
CA LEU A 35 -20.84 9.15 -9.01
C LEU A 35 -20.97 9.99 -7.74
N LYS A 36 -21.54 9.40 -6.69
CA LYS A 36 -21.47 10.00 -5.35
C LYS A 36 -20.01 10.03 -4.91
N THR A 37 -19.54 11.18 -4.41
CA THR A 37 -18.14 11.36 -3.99
C THR A 37 -17.65 10.28 -3.04
N GLY A 38 -18.49 9.83 -2.08
CA GLY A 38 -18.12 8.74 -1.18
C GLY A 38 -17.99 7.36 -1.85
N GLN A 39 -18.79 7.09 -2.89
CA GLN A 39 -18.68 5.86 -3.68
C GLN A 39 -17.40 5.85 -4.51
N ALA A 40 -17.13 6.96 -5.21
CA ALA A 40 -15.90 7.13 -5.97
C ALA A 40 -14.65 7.05 -5.07
N LEU A 41 -14.72 7.60 -3.86
CA LEU A 41 -13.63 7.52 -2.89
C LEU A 41 -13.35 6.08 -2.45
N ASN A 42 -14.40 5.30 -2.18
CA ASN A 42 -14.26 3.88 -1.86
C ASN A 42 -13.64 3.08 -3.01
N GLU A 43 -14.03 3.38 -4.24
CA GLU A 43 -13.45 2.74 -5.43
C GLU A 43 -11.97 3.10 -5.59
N ALA A 44 -11.63 4.39 -5.49
CA ALA A 44 -10.25 4.88 -5.56
C ALA A 44 -9.36 4.23 -4.49
N LEU A 45 -9.85 4.13 -3.25
CA LEU A 45 -9.14 3.45 -2.15
C LEU A 45 -8.94 1.96 -2.45
N THR A 46 -9.96 1.28 -2.97
CA THR A 46 -9.87 -0.15 -3.33
C THR A 46 -8.81 -0.40 -4.40
N VAL A 47 -8.77 0.46 -5.42
CA VAL A 47 -7.76 0.39 -6.49
C VAL A 47 -6.37 0.66 -5.91
N TRP A 48 -6.23 1.67 -5.05
CA TRP A 48 -4.95 2.01 -4.43
C TRP A 48 -4.40 0.87 -3.57
N VAL A 49 -5.20 0.28 -2.68
CA VAL A 49 -4.79 -0.87 -1.85
C VAL A 49 -4.34 -2.04 -2.73
N ARG A 50 -5.14 -2.41 -3.74
CA ARG A 50 -4.79 -3.50 -4.67
C ARG A 50 -3.49 -3.22 -5.43
N SER A 51 -3.25 -1.97 -5.81
CA SER A 51 -2.00 -1.58 -6.48
C SER A 51 -0.78 -1.76 -5.56
N LYS A 52 -0.92 -1.43 -4.28
CA LYS A 52 0.13 -1.59 -3.27
C LYS A 52 0.39 -3.06 -2.94
N GLU A 53 -0.65 -3.87 -2.83
CA GLU A 53 -0.51 -5.32 -2.66
C GLU A 53 0.18 -5.98 -3.86
N LYS A 54 -0.12 -5.54 -5.09
CA LYS A 54 0.56 -6.03 -6.29
C LYS A 54 2.03 -5.62 -6.34
N GLN A 55 2.35 -4.38 -5.95
CA GLN A 55 3.74 -3.92 -5.83
C GLN A 55 4.52 -4.71 -4.77
N ALA A 56 3.89 -5.05 -3.65
CA ALA A 56 4.52 -5.86 -2.61
C ALA A 56 4.74 -7.33 -3.05
N LYS A 57 3.89 -7.88 -3.92
CA LYS A 57 3.97 -9.28 -4.39
C LYS A 57 4.92 -9.48 -5.56
N ASN A 58 5.23 -8.43 -6.32
CA ASN A 58 6.22 -8.44 -7.39
C ASN A 58 7.39 -7.51 -7.02
N PRO A 59 8.26 -7.91 -6.08
CA PRO A 59 9.51 -7.20 -5.90
C PRO A 59 10.29 -7.25 -7.21
N ASP A 60 10.81 -6.09 -7.63
CA ASP A 60 11.61 -5.97 -8.86
C ASP A 60 12.74 -7.00 -8.83
N PRO A 61 12.89 -7.88 -9.84
CA PRO A 61 13.95 -8.89 -9.84
C PRO A 61 15.36 -8.27 -9.76
N ASN A 62 15.49 -7.01 -10.20
CA ASN A 62 16.75 -6.27 -10.10
C ASN A 62 17.06 -5.78 -8.70
N HIS A 63 16.13 -5.86 -7.74
CA HIS A 63 16.42 -5.56 -6.34
C HIS A 63 17.42 -6.57 -5.76
N PHE A 64 17.31 -7.86 -6.16
CA PHE A 64 18.29 -8.88 -5.81
C PHE A 64 19.66 -8.66 -6.47
N LEU A 65 19.66 -8.13 -7.70
CA LEU A 65 20.89 -7.85 -8.46
C LEU A 65 21.61 -6.58 -8.01
N LYS A 66 20.93 -5.71 -7.23
CA LYS A 66 21.50 -4.48 -6.63
C LYS A 66 22.01 -4.67 -5.20
N ILE A 67 21.78 -5.83 -4.59
CA ILE A 67 22.46 -6.19 -3.34
C ILE A 67 23.94 -6.31 -3.69
N GLU A 68 24.73 -5.28 -3.33
CA GLU A 68 26.17 -5.37 -3.38
C GLU A 68 26.56 -6.62 -2.60
N GLY A 69 27.18 -7.57 -3.30
CA GLY A 69 27.43 -8.91 -2.77
C GLY A 69 28.08 -8.83 -1.39
N ILE A 70 27.58 -9.68 -0.49
CA ILE A 70 28.06 -9.84 0.89
C ILE A 70 29.60 -9.81 0.90
N VAL A 71 30.18 -8.68 1.32
CA VAL A 71 31.63 -8.55 1.44
C VAL A 71 32.04 -9.43 2.61
N ARG A 72 32.74 -10.54 2.33
CA ARG A 72 33.34 -11.39 3.39
C ARG A 72 34.37 -10.57 4.17
N THR A 73 33.92 -9.93 5.24
CA THR A 73 34.81 -9.23 6.16
C THR A 73 35.56 -10.27 7.01
N LYS A 74 36.78 -9.95 7.46
CA LYS A 74 37.58 -10.81 8.35
C LYS A 74 37.01 -10.92 9.78
N ARG A 75 35.90 -10.22 10.09
CA ARG A 75 35.29 -10.22 11.42
C ARG A 75 34.24 -11.31 11.52
N ARG A 76 34.13 -11.92 12.70
CA ARG A 76 33.12 -12.93 13.01
C ARG A 76 31.75 -12.24 13.10
N VAL A 77 30.97 -12.33 12.03
CA VAL A 77 29.60 -11.79 11.96
C VAL A 77 28.56 -12.91 12.11
N ARG A 78 27.44 -12.61 12.77
CA ARG A 78 26.27 -13.47 12.78
C ARG A 78 25.56 -13.34 11.43
N TRP A 79 25.89 -14.26 10.53
CA TRP A 79 25.42 -14.25 9.15
C TRP A 79 23.90 -14.15 9.01
N SER A 80 23.13 -14.73 9.92
CA SER A 80 21.67 -14.64 9.87
C SER A 80 21.18 -13.20 10.01
N GLU A 81 21.78 -12.42 10.91
CA GLU A 81 21.35 -11.04 11.18
C GLU A 81 21.72 -10.12 10.01
N GLU A 82 22.90 -10.30 9.40
CA GLU A 82 23.30 -9.51 8.22
C GLU A 82 22.52 -9.90 6.96
N ILE A 83 22.21 -11.19 6.77
CA ILE A 83 21.37 -11.65 5.66
C ILE A 83 19.97 -11.08 5.81
N ASP A 84 19.40 -11.12 7.01
CA ASP A 84 18.07 -10.56 7.26
C ASP A 84 18.05 -9.04 7.07
N GLU A 85 19.08 -8.31 7.53
CA GLU A 85 19.21 -6.86 7.30
C GLU A 85 19.36 -6.50 5.82
N THR A 86 20.07 -7.34 5.05
CA THR A 86 20.30 -7.12 3.62
C THR A 86 19.07 -7.47 2.77
N LEU A 87 18.37 -8.57 3.10
CA LEU A 87 17.21 -9.03 2.35
C LEU A 87 15.93 -8.27 2.69
N TYR A 88 15.74 -7.90 3.96
CA TYR A 88 14.50 -7.29 4.43
C TYR A 88 14.63 -5.80 4.80
N GLY A 89 15.86 -5.27 4.83
CA GLY A 89 16.12 -3.92 5.35
C GLY A 89 16.05 -3.88 6.88
N LYS A 90 16.68 -2.87 7.48
CA LYS A 90 16.74 -2.71 8.94
C LYS A 90 15.33 -2.56 9.52
N GLY A 91 14.91 -3.51 10.35
CA GLY A 91 13.67 -3.43 11.08
C GLY A 91 13.71 -2.32 12.14
N ARG A 92 13.12 -1.17 11.80
CA ARG A 92 12.96 0.11 12.52
C ARG A 92 14.00 1.19 12.20
#